data_AF-X1HN55-F1
#
_entry.id   AF-X1HN55-F1
#
_cell.length_a   1.000
_cell.length_b   1.000
_cell.length_c   1.000
_cell.angle_alpha   90.00
_cell.angle_beta   90.00
_cell.angle_gamma   90.00
#
_symmetry.space_group_name_H-M   'P 1'
#
loop_
_entity.id
_entity.type
_entity.pdbx_description
1 polymer ?
#
loop_
_entity_poly.entity_id
_entity_poly.type
_entity_poly.pdbx_seq_one_letter_code
_entity_poly.pdbx_strand_id
1 'polypeptide(L)'
;MTDQININNWTCPLPLQNYPTIVMGHGSGGKMMNDLIRHMFLPPLENETLNQLGDSAVLELDQTMDAATRIAFSTDSFVVNPLIFPGGNIGELAVYGTVNDLAMTGARPLFLSAGFILEEGLPMETLGEITSSF
;
A
#
# COMPACT_ATOMS: atom_id res chain seq x y z
N MET A 1 11.19 38.22 38.45
CA MET A 1 11.14 37.99 36.99
C MET A 1 10.55 36.60 36.79
N THR A 2 9.23 36.53 36.73
CA THR A 2 8.48 35.31 36.43
C THR A 2 8.25 35.28 34.93
N ASP A 3 9.04 34.49 34.21
CA ASP A 3 8.76 34.19 32.80
C ASP A 3 7.45 33.42 32.75
N GLN A 4 6.39 34.07 32.27
CA GLN A 4 5.13 33.40 31.99
C GLN A 4 5.29 32.54 30.75
N ILE A 5 5.17 31.22 30.93
CA ILE A 5 5.16 30.25 29.84
C ILE A 5 3.99 30.57 28.90
N ASN A 6 4.28 31.04 27.70
CA ASN A 6 3.28 31.37 26.68
C ASN A 6 2.86 30.10 25.92
N ILE A 7 1.77 29.49 26.37
CA ILE A 7 1.20 28.26 25.84
C ILE A 7 0.56 28.48 24.45
N ASN A 8 0.29 29.73 24.05
CA ASN A 8 -0.42 30.04 22.81
C ASN A 8 0.47 29.99 21.55
N ASN A 9 1.78 29.78 21.70
CA ASN A 9 2.75 29.74 20.61
C ASN A 9 3.20 28.32 20.24
N TRP A 10 2.47 27.30 20.67
CA TRP A 10 2.69 25.93 20.23
C TRP A 10 2.10 25.71 18.84
N THR A 11 2.76 26.29 17.84
CA THR A 11 2.62 25.79 16.47
C THR A 11 3.32 24.44 16.43
N CYS A 12 2.55 23.35 16.51
CA CYS A 12 2.99 22.10 15.90
C CYS A 12 3.27 22.46 14.43
N PRO A 13 4.52 22.44 13.95
CA PRO A 13 4.78 22.74 12.55
C PRO A 13 4.05 21.66 11.77
N LEU A 14 2.92 22.03 11.17
CA LEU A 14 2.19 21.12 10.31
C LEU A 14 3.20 20.69 9.24
N PRO A 15 3.55 19.40 9.15
CA PRO A 15 4.57 18.96 8.21
C PRO A 15 4.13 19.39 6.82
N LEU A 16 5.05 19.98 6.05
CA LEU A 16 4.81 20.37 4.66
C LEU A 16 4.26 19.14 3.94
N GLN A 17 2.98 19.16 3.56
CA GLN A 17 2.28 17.95 3.08
C GLN A 17 2.84 17.42 1.75
N ASN A 18 3.63 18.22 1.04
CA ASN A 18 4.21 17.86 -0.25
C ASN A 18 5.67 17.45 -0.07
N TYR A 19 5.89 16.18 0.27
CA TYR A 19 7.21 15.57 0.26
C TYR A 19 7.53 15.06 -1.15
N PRO A 20 8.63 15.52 -1.80
CA PRO A 20 9.01 15.04 -3.13
C PRO A 20 9.52 13.59 -3.10
N THR A 21 9.89 13.09 -1.93
CA THR A 21 10.45 11.76 -1.72
C THR A 21 9.88 11.11 -0.45
N ILE A 22 10.01 9.79 -0.34
CA ILE A 22 9.76 9.06 0.91
C ILE A 22 10.77 9.49 1.97
N VAL A 23 10.31 9.62 3.21
CA VAL A 23 11.11 9.92 4.40
C VAL A 23 10.74 8.91 5.48
N MET A 24 11.61 8.72 6.48
CA MET A 24 11.36 7.76 7.57
C MET A 24 10.01 7.96 8.27
N GLY A 25 9.51 9.19 8.34
CA GLY A 25 8.19 9.50 8.89
C GLY A 25 7.03 8.76 8.23
N HIS A 26 7.11 8.43 6.93
CA HIS A 26 6.09 7.67 6.22
C HIS A 26 6.00 6.19 6.66
N GLY A 27 7.03 5.65 7.32
CA GLY A 27 7.03 4.28 7.87
C GLY A 27 6.82 4.22 9.39
N SER A 28 6.51 5.34 10.04
CA SER A 28 6.54 5.46 11.52
C SER A 28 5.26 5.02 12.25
N GLY A 29 4.20 4.62 11.54
CA GLY A 29 2.89 4.33 12.16
C GLY A 29 2.03 5.55 12.48
N GLY A 30 2.54 6.77 12.28
CA GLY A 30 1.86 8.02 12.64
C GLY A 30 1.03 8.65 11.50
N LYS A 31 0.77 9.95 11.66
CA LYS A 31 -0.02 10.75 10.70
C LYS A 31 0.54 10.70 9.28
N MET A 32 1.87 10.78 9.11
CA MET A 32 2.49 10.75 7.79
C MET A 32 2.26 9.42 7.05
N MET A 33 2.34 8.29 7.75
CA MET A 33 2.02 6.99 7.17
C MET A 33 0.55 6.91 6.77
N ASN A 34 -0.35 7.40 7.64
CA ASN A 34 -1.77 7.44 7.34
C ASN A 34 -2.10 8.34 6.12
N ASP A 35 -1.45 9.50 6.04
CA ASP A 35 -1.58 10.41 4.90
C ASP A 35 -1.05 9.77 3.61
N LEU A 36 0.07 9.03 3.67
CA LEU A 36 0.59 8.29 2.52
C LEU A 36 -0.40 7.20 2.08
N ILE A 37 -0.94 6.40 3.01
CA ILE A 37 -1.95 5.38 2.70
C ILE A 37 -3.17 6.02 2.03
N ARG A 38 -3.71 7.10 2.61
CA ARG A 38 -4.94 7.74 2.12
C ARG A 38 -4.81 8.40 0.76
N HIS A 39 -3.67 9.03 0.47
CA HIS A 39 -3.52 9.83 -0.74
C HIS A 39 -2.71 9.15 -1.84
N MET A 40 -1.90 8.13 -1.52
CA MET A 40 -1.07 7.42 -2.51
C MET A 40 -1.59 6.01 -2.81
N PHE A 41 -1.93 5.22 -1.78
CA PHE A 41 -2.29 3.81 -1.96
C PHE A 41 -3.79 3.59 -2.15
N LEU A 42 -4.64 4.30 -1.39
CA LEU A 42 -6.09 4.12 -1.48
C LEU A 42 -6.68 4.47 -2.86
N PRO A 43 -6.37 5.61 -3.50
CA PRO A 43 -7.06 6.00 -4.72
C PRO A 43 -6.99 4.98 -5.87
N PRO A 44 -5.83 4.36 -6.19
CA PRO A 44 -5.80 3.33 -7.22
C PRO A 44 -6.34 1.96 -6.77
N LEU A 45 -6.41 1.69 -5.46
CA LEU A 45 -6.76 0.38 -4.89
C LEU A 45 -8.14 0.33 -4.22
N GLU A 46 -8.92 1.41 -4.32
CA GLU A 46 -10.11 1.60 -3.50
C GLU A 46 -11.16 0.51 -3.72
N ASN A 47 -11.66 -0.03 -2.62
CA ASN A 47 -12.77 -0.97 -2.59
C ASN A 47 -13.39 -0.97 -1.19
N GLU A 48 -14.60 -1.54 -1.05
CA GLU A 48 -15.34 -1.55 0.21
C GLU A 48 -14.57 -2.20 1.36
N THR A 49 -13.75 -3.21 1.08
CA THR A 49 -12.92 -3.89 2.08
C THR A 49 -11.75 -3.01 2.52
N LEU A 50 -11.01 -2.43 1.59
CA LEU A 50 -9.83 -1.62 1.88
C LEU A 50 -10.19 -0.28 2.54
N ASN A 51 -11.34 0.29 2.22
CA ASN A 51 -11.85 1.55 2.78
C ASN A 51 -12.13 1.49 4.29
N GLN A 52 -12.22 0.28 4.87
CA GLN A 52 -12.37 0.11 6.31
C GLN A 52 -11.13 0.55 7.09
N LEU A 53 -9.94 0.52 6.46
CA LEU A 53 -8.66 0.93 7.04
C LEU A 53 -8.41 0.31 8.44
N GLY A 54 -8.87 -0.92 8.63
CA GLY A 54 -8.67 -1.70 9.85
C GLY A 54 -7.35 -2.49 9.83
N ASP A 55 -7.05 -3.15 10.94
CA ASP A 55 -5.85 -3.99 11.07
C ASP A 55 -5.91 -5.28 10.23
N SER A 56 -7.09 -5.61 9.67
CA SER A 56 -7.31 -6.74 8.78
C SER A 56 -8.44 -6.48 7.79
N ALA A 57 -8.42 -7.22 6.69
CA ALA A 57 -9.52 -7.30 5.73
C ALA A 57 -10.45 -8.46 6.11
N VAL A 58 -11.76 -8.22 6.15
CA VAL A 58 -12.77 -9.28 6.24
C VAL A 58 -13.23 -9.63 4.83
N LEU A 59 -12.98 -10.87 4.42
CA LEU A 59 -13.23 -11.35 3.05
C LEU A 59 -14.39 -12.34 3.08
N GLU A 60 -15.48 -12.01 2.39
CA GLU A 60 -16.59 -12.94 2.21
C GLU A 60 -16.35 -13.79 0.97
N LEU A 61 -16.42 -15.11 1.13
CA LEU A 61 -16.47 -16.05 0.00
C LEU A 61 -17.93 -16.25 -0.40
N ASP A 62 -18.15 -16.49 -1.70
CA ASP A 62 -19.48 -16.66 -2.27
C ASP A 62 -20.26 -17.76 -1.52
N GLN A 63 -21.45 -17.40 -1.03
CA GLN A 63 -22.31 -18.29 -0.22
C GLN A 63 -22.86 -19.48 -1.01
N THR A 64 -22.77 -19.45 -2.35
CA THR A 64 -23.13 -20.57 -3.22
C THR A 64 -22.02 -21.61 -3.33
N MET A 65 -20.85 -21.36 -2.72
CA MET A 65 -19.74 -22.30 -2.72
C MET A 65 -20.00 -23.50 -1.81
N ASP A 66 -19.71 -24.70 -2.32
CA ASP A 66 -19.89 -25.95 -1.58
C ASP A 66 -19.05 -25.99 -0.29
N ALA A 67 -19.51 -26.75 0.69
CA ALA A 67 -18.78 -26.97 1.95
C ALA A 67 -17.36 -27.57 1.77
N ALA A 68 -17.05 -28.09 0.58
CA ALA A 68 -15.74 -28.65 0.21
C ALA A 68 -14.85 -27.66 -0.58
N THR A 69 -15.19 -26.37 -0.60
CA THR A 69 -14.42 -25.35 -1.32
C THR A 69 -12.99 -25.25 -0.81
N ARG A 70 -12.04 -25.32 -1.75
CA ARG A 70 -10.61 -25.23 -1.46
C ARG A 70 -10.10 -23.83 -1.76
N ILE A 71 -9.25 -23.33 -0.88
CA ILE A 71 -8.58 -22.04 -1.04
C ILE A 71 -7.16 -22.29 -1.51
N ALA A 72 -6.77 -21.67 -2.63
CA ALA A 72 -5.38 -21.56 -3.03
C ALA A 72 -4.80 -20.25 -2.46
N PHE A 73 -3.62 -20.32 -1.89
CA PHE A 73 -2.92 -19.18 -1.29
C PHE A 73 -1.47 -19.18 -1.78
N SER A 74 -1.04 -18.07 -2.36
CA SER A 74 0.35 -17.84 -2.77
C SER A 74 0.80 -16.47 -2.27
N THR A 75 2.10 -16.30 -2.12
CA THR A 75 2.75 -15.03 -1.82
C THR A 75 4.12 -15.03 -2.49
N ASP A 76 4.52 -13.87 -3.01
CA ASP A 76 5.83 -13.69 -3.61
C ASP A 76 6.37 -12.30 -3.29
N SER A 77 7.69 -12.14 -3.34
CA SER A 77 8.38 -10.89 -3.11
C SER A 77 9.12 -10.45 -4.36
N PHE A 78 8.86 -9.22 -4.79
CA PHE A 78 9.38 -8.69 -6.05
C PHE A 78 10.51 -7.69 -5.76
N VAL A 79 11.68 -7.91 -6.36
CA VAL A 79 12.92 -7.12 -6.13
C VAL A 79 13.63 -6.76 -7.44
N VAL A 80 12.86 -6.60 -8.52
CA VAL A 80 13.39 -6.33 -9.87
C VAL A 80 14.11 -4.97 -9.93
N ASN A 81 15.17 -4.89 -10.74
CA ASN A 81 15.91 -3.68 -11.00
C ASN A 81 16.21 -3.57 -12.52
N PRO A 82 15.86 -2.44 -13.18
CA PRO A 82 15.23 -1.24 -12.63
C PRO A 82 13.76 -1.45 -12.20
N LEU A 83 13.22 -0.54 -11.37
CA LEU A 83 11.81 -0.61 -10.93
C LEU A 83 10.81 -0.40 -12.08
N ILE A 84 11.21 0.38 -13.09
CA ILE A 84 10.47 0.65 -14.32
C ILE A 84 11.34 0.17 -15.48
N PHE A 85 10.79 -0.65 -16.35
CA PHE A 85 11.51 -1.30 -17.44
C PHE A 85 10.67 -1.33 -18.73
N PRO A 86 11.28 -1.58 -19.91
CA PRO A 86 10.51 -1.73 -21.14
C PRO A 86 9.49 -2.86 -21.01
N GLY A 87 8.20 -2.51 -21.09
CA GLY A 87 7.09 -3.46 -20.98
C GLY A 87 6.44 -3.55 -19.61
N GLY A 88 6.89 -2.77 -18.61
CA GLY A 88 6.12 -2.59 -17.38
C GLY A 88 6.91 -2.05 -16.19
N ASN A 89 6.37 -2.23 -14.99
CA ASN A 89 7.03 -1.89 -13.73
C ASN A 89 6.87 -2.98 -12.66
N ILE A 90 7.54 -2.79 -11.52
CA ILE A 90 7.51 -3.71 -10.39
C ILE A 90 6.10 -3.94 -9.82
N GLY A 91 5.18 -2.97 -9.92
CA GLY A 91 3.80 -3.09 -9.48
C GLY A 91 3.01 -4.06 -10.35
N GLU A 92 3.07 -3.89 -11.67
CA GLU A 92 2.46 -4.81 -12.63
C GLU A 92 3.03 -6.22 -12.47
N LEU A 93 4.35 -6.34 -12.31
CA LEU A 93 5.01 -7.62 -12.08
C LEU A 93 4.50 -8.29 -10.80
N ALA A 94 4.30 -7.52 -9.73
CA ALA A 94 3.82 -8.04 -8.46
C ALA A 94 2.40 -8.61 -8.55
N VAL A 95 1.52 -7.90 -9.26
CA VAL A 95 0.15 -8.34 -9.50
C VAL A 95 0.12 -9.54 -10.44
N TYR A 96 0.75 -9.44 -11.60
CA TYR A 96 0.72 -10.50 -12.61
C TYR A 96 1.39 -11.79 -12.11
N GLY A 97 2.53 -11.69 -11.41
CA GLY A 97 3.21 -12.84 -10.83
C GLY A 97 2.32 -13.61 -9.87
N THR A 98 1.75 -12.90 -8.88
CA THR A 98 0.89 -13.51 -7.86
C THR A 98 -0.41 -14.07 -8.44
N VAL A 99 -1.03 -13.36 -9.39
CA VAL A 99 -2.23 -13.81 -10.10
C VAL A 99 -1.95 -15.06 -10.92
N ASN A 100 -0.80 -15.11 -11.61
CA ASN A 100 -0.41 -16.26 -12.41
C ASN A 100 -0.17 -17.49 -11.54
N ASP A 101 0.50 -17.37 -10.40
CA ASP A 101 0.70 -18.50 -9.47
C ASP A 101 -0.64 -19.14 -9.07
N LEU A 102 -1.62 -18.31 -8.69
CA LEU A 102 -2.95 -18.79 -8.35
C LEU A 102 -3.65 -19.43 -9.56
N ALA A 103 -3.61 -18.79 -10.73
CA ALA A 103 -4.22 -19.30 -11.94
C ALA A 103 -3.62 -20.65 -12.40
N MET A 104 -2.30 -20.84 -12.24
CA MET A 104 -1.61 -22.08 -12.60
C MET A 104 -2.03 -23.28 -11.74
N THR A 105 -2.56 -23.03 -10.53
CA THR A 105 -3.16 -24.09 -9.69
C THR A 105 -4.62 -24.39 -10.04
N GLY A 106 -5.19 -23.71 -11.04
CA GLY A 106 -6.59 -23.80 -11.42
C GLY A 106 -7.54 -23.02 -10.51
N ALA A 107 -7.01 -22.17 -9.62
CA ALA A 107 -7.82 -21.31 -8.78
C ALA A 107 -8.27 -20.05 -9.55
N ARG A 108 -9.41 -19.49 -9.14
CA ARG A 108 -9.81 -18.14 -9.55
C ARG A 108 -9.26 -17.15 -8.52
N PRO A 109 -8.33 -16.25 -8.88
CA PRO A 109 -7.86 -15.20 -7.98
C PRO A 109 -9.03 -14.28 -7.59
N LEU A 110 -9.14 -13.95 -6.30
CA LEU A 110 -10.23 -13.12 -5.77
C LEU A 110 -9.71 -11.87 -5.07
N PHE A 111 -8.63 -12.01 -4.30
CA PHE A 111 -8.10 -10.96 -3.45
C PHE A 111 -6.57 -10.99 -3.52
N LEU A 112 -5.96 -9.83 -3.33
CA LEU A 112 -4.52 -9.66 -3.18
C LEU A 112 -4.25 -8.83 -1.93
N SER A 113 -3.16 -9.15 -1.24
CA SER A 113 -2.53 -8.25 -0.27
C SER A 113 -1.25 -7.70 -0.88
N ALA A 114 -0.87 -6.48 -0.50
CA ALA A 114 0.36 -5.85 -0.95
C ALA A 114 1.12 -5.27 0.24
N GLY A 115 2.40 -5.64 0.34
CA GLY A 115 3.34 -5.10 1.31
C GLY A 115 4.45 -4.34 0.61
N PHE A 116 4.61 -3.06 0.95
CA PHE A 116 5.63 -2.19 0.35
C PHE A 116 6.78 -1.97 1.35
N ILE A 117 8.00 -2.27 0.92
CA ILE A 117 9.23 -1.91 1.63
C ILE A 117 9.87 -0.77 0.84
N LEU A 118 9.82 0.44 1.41
CA LEU A 118 10.24 1.66 0.73
C LEU A 118 11.53 2.20 1.34
N GLU A 119 12.49 2.55 0.50
CA GLU A 119 13.72 3.23 0.91
C GLU A 119 13.46 4.74 1.11
N GLU A 120 14.06 5.33 2.15
CA GLU A 120 14.09 6.78 2.31
C GLU A 120 14.82 7.43 1.12
N GLY A 121 14.21 8.45 0.53
CA GLY A 121 14.71 9.10 -0.67
C GLY A 121 14.06 8.63 -1.98
N LEU A 122 13.26 7.56 -1.96
CA LEU A 122 12.48 7.15 -3.14
C LEU A 122 11.58 8.30 -3.63
N PRO A 123 11.62 8.70 -4.92
CA PRO A 123 10.74 9.73 -5.44
C PRO A 123 9.26 9.37 -5.30
N MET A 124 8.46 10.34 -4.84
CA MET A 124 7.01 10.16 -4.65
C MET A 124 6.31 9.90 -6.00
N GLU A 125 6.81 10.49 -7.08
CA GLU A 125 6.33 10.26 -8.45
C GLU A 125 6.54 8.81 -8.88
N THR A 126 7.73 8.24 -8.65
CA THR A 126 8.02 6.83 -8.95
C THR A 126 7.11 5.89 -8.16
N LEU A 127 6.87 6.18 -6.87
CA LEU A 127 5.93 5.39 -6.09
C LEU A 127 4.50 5.49 -6.65
N GLY A 128 4.07 6.68 -7.04
CA GLY A 128 2.74 6.91 -7.63
C GLY A 128 2.54 6.20 -8.97
N GLU A 129 3.57 6.14 -9.81
CA GLU A 129 3.54 5.37 -11.06
C GLU A 129 3.38 3.87 -10.77
N ILE A 130 4.14 3.35 -9.80
CA ILE A 130 4.07 1.94 -9.39
C ILE A 130 2.68 1.62 -8.80
N THR A 131 2.16 2.43 -7.88
CA THR A 131 0.87 2.15 -7.21
C THR A 131 -0.32 2.29 -8.14
N SER A 132 -0.24 3.17 -9.15
CA SER A 132 -1.29 3.32 -10.17
C SER A 132 -1.34 2.15 -11.17
N SER A 133 -0.33 1.27 -11.13
CA SER A 133 -0.24 0.11 -12.01
C SER A 133 -0.60 -1.22 -11.33
N PHE A 134 -1.04 -1.15 -10.07
CA PHE A 134 -1.57 -2.31 -9.34
C PHE A 134 -3.00 -2.67 -9.80
#